data_AF-A0A644ZL97-F1
#
_entry.id   AF-A0A644ZL97-F1
#
_cell.length_a   1.000
_cell.length_b   1.000
_cell.length_c   1.000
_cell.angle_alpha   90.00
_cell.angle_beta   90.00
_cell.angle_gamma   90.00
#
_symmetry.space_group_name_H-M   'P 1'
#
loop_
_entity.id
_entity.type
_entity.pdbx_description
1 polymer ?
#
loop_
_entity_poly.entity_id
_entity_poly.type
_entity_poly.pdbx_seq_one_letter_code
_entity_poly.pdbx_strand_id
1 'polypeptide(L)'
;MHALQRILLVIGLITATGLLSVSCTDEIKMVQVHFDSREGSSLDAVGVPKGKRIAEPKSPQREGYAFAGWYKESTCSTQWDFSTDSVDADIMLYAKWTPTVQTLSFDANGGSRSMDSITLATGQEASLPACTFNKAGYVFAGWSTSADGERAYSEGGRYTMGTVDQTLYALWIPLCSITLDPQGGSGGTTHVIAVLGEPMPPDMDPPQRPGYQFCGYSDQAGSGGTLYYAADMSSVKNWDKTTGSTATLYAQWSPTNLNSSAGGHVFFDKGLYSDGWRYLEAAPVSTQWVAVQWGGYGTSIGATGLAIGDGIENTQRIIDELGQDGTYAALLCANLSVEHDGVTYDDWFLPSHDELALMYQVLHQGGIGAFVDSYYWSSSEHSSVTAWHKNFIDDSTLVPGAKEIYSAHVRAIRAF
;
A
#
# COMPACT_ATOMS: atom_id res chain seq x y z
N MET A 1 -75.34 -54.71 -53.61
CA MET A 1 -76.65 -54.09 -53.32
C MET A 1 -76.47 -52.58 -53.47
N HIS A 2 -77.30 -51.94 -54.31
CA HIS A 2 -77.69 -50.49 -54.36
C HIS A 2 -76.63 -49.37 -54.15
N ALA A 3 -76.58 -48.23 -54.86
CA ALA A 3 -77.29 -47.67 -56.03
C ALA A 3 -76.43 -46.49 -56.57
N LEU A 4 -76.24 -46.23 -57.89
CA LEU A 4 -77.14 -45.50 -58.83
C LEU A 4 -77.50 -44.07 -58.30
N GLN A 5 -77.18 -42.93 -58.91
CA GLN A 5 -77.30 -42.40 -60.31
C GLN A 5 -76.37 -41.14 -60.52
N ARG A 6 -76.27 -40.35 -61.63
CA ARG A 6 -76.94 -40.27 -62.97
C ARG A 6 -76.08 -39.53 -64.05
N ILE A 7 -75.96 -40.12 -65.24
CA ILE A 7 -76.09 -39.55 -66.62
C ILE A 7 -75.52 -38.14 -67.00
N LEU A 8 -74.59 -38.09 -67.98
CA LEU A 8 -74.89 -37.65 -69.36
C LEU A 8 -73.90 -38.20 -70.41
N LEU A 9 -74.32 -38.25 -71.67
CA LEU A 9 -73.68 -38.92 -72.82
C LEU A 9 -73.17 -37.88 -73.85
N VAL A 10 -72.08 -38.16 -74.58
CA VAL A 10 -71.96 -38.01 -76.06
C VAL A 10 -70.63 -38.62 -76.55
N ILE A 11 -70.64 -39.15 -77.78
CA ILE A 11 -69.57 -39.92 -78.44
C ILE A 11 -68.68 -39.00 -79.29
N GLY A 12 -67.38 -39.29 -79.39
CA GLY A 12 -66.47 -38.64 -80.36
C GLY A 12 -65.20 -39.46 -80.60
N LEU A 13 -65.11 -40.13 -81.76
CA LEU A 13 -63.98 -40.99 -82.13
C LEU A 13 -62.93 -40.16 -82.89
N ILE A 14 -61.73 -39.97 -82.33
CA ILE A 14 -60.57 -39.42 -83.07
C ILE A 14 -59.32 -40.23 -82.72
N THR A 15 -58.67 -40.79 -83.73
CA THR A 15 -57.37 -41.46 -83.63
C THR A 15 -56.25 -40.42 -83.53
N ALA A 16 -55.51 -40.41 -82.43
CA ALA A 16 -54.27 -39.63 -82.29
C ALA A 16 -53.20 -40.46 -81.58
N THR A 17 -51.97 -40.36 -82.10
CA THR A 17 -50.77 -41.04 -81.58
C THR A 17 -50.57 -40.77 -80.09
N GLY A 18 -50.44 -41.85 -79.31
CA GLY A 18 -50.12 -41.74 -77.88
C GLY A 18 -48.70 -41.19 -77.67
N LEU A 19 -48.61 -39.91 -77.33
CA LEU A 19 -47.44 -39.34 -76.68
C LEU A 19 -47.73 -39.29 -75.18
N LEU A 20 -47.29 -40.31 -74.43
CA LEU A 20 -47.25 -40.21 -72.97
C LEU A 20 -46.17 -39.20 -72.59
N SER A 21 -46.53 -37.92 -72.47
CA SER A 21 -45.73 -36.95 -71.73
C SER A 21 -45.92 -37.21 -70.23
N VAL A 22 -45.13 -38.13 -69.68
CA VAL A 22 -44.98 -38.27 -68.22
C VAL A 22 -44.16 -37.08 -67.72
N SER A 23 -44.82 -35.96 -67.42
CA SER A 23 -44.22 -34.86 -66.68
C SER A 23 -44.16 -35.22 -65.20
N CYS A 24 -43.21 -36.09 -64.84
CA CYS A 24 -42.83 -36.29 -63.45
C CYS A 24 -42.01 -35.08 -62.99
N THR A 25 -42.71 -34.09 -62.42
CA THR A 25 -42.08 -33.04 -61.63
C THR A 25 -42.04 -33.50 -60.18
N ASP A 26 -41.05 -34.33 -59.84
CA ASP A 26 -40.73 -34.58 -58.43
C ASP A 26 -40.32 -33.25 -57.79
N GLU A 27 -41.06 -32.85 -56.76
CA GLU A 27 -40.80 -31.63 -56.01
C GLU A 27 -39.46 -31.78 -55.27
N ILE A 28 -38.46 -30.99 -55.67
CA ILE A 28 -37.11 -31.06 -55.09
C ILE A 28 -37.17 -30.53 -53.65
N LYS A 29 -37.38 -31.43 -52.69
CA LYS A 29 -37.37 -31.09 -51.28
C LYS A 29 -35.99 -30.60 -50.86
N MET A 30 -35.90 -29.30 -50.57
CA MET A 30 -34.72 -28.66 -49.99
C MET A 30 -34.67 -28.90 -48.47
N VAL A 31 -33.46 -28.97 -47.93
CA VAL A 31 -33.13 -29.08 -46.50
C VAL A 31 -31.97 -28.12 -46.17
N GLN A 32 -31.86 -27.70 -44.92
CA GLN A 32 -30.91 -26.68 -44.47
C GLN A 32 -29.77 -27.27 -43.63
N VAL A 33 -28.54 -26.84 -43.90
CA VAL A 33 -27.38 -27.05 -43.03
C VAL A 33 -27.07 -25.75 -42.30
N HIS A 34 -27.22 -25.77 -40.98
CA HIS A 34 -26.81 -24.69 -40.09
C HIS A 34 -25.44 -24.99 -39.46
N PHE A 35 -24.72 -23.95 -39.06
CA PHE A 35 -23.36 -24.03 -38.54
C PHE A 35 -23.25 -23.32 -37.18
N ASP A 36 -22.98 -24.09 -36.11
CA ASP A 36 -22.57 -23.56 -34.81
C ASP A 36 -21.05 -23.41 -34.77
N SER A 37 -20.57 -22.19 -35.00
CA SER A 37 -19.15 -21.84 -35.07
C SER A 37 -18.44 -21.81 -33.70
N ARG A 38 -19.18 -21.88 -32.58
CA ARG A 38 -18.66 -21.87 -31.20
C ARG A 38 -17.61 -20.78 -30.95
N GLU A 39 -18.09 -19.54 -30.87
CA GLU A 39 -17.30 -18.31 -30.73
C GLU A 39 -16.38 -17.99 -31.93
N GLY A 40 -16.26 -18.88 -32.92
CA GLY A 40 -15.67 -18.55 -34.21
C GLY A 40 -16.60 -17.67 -35.06
N SER A 41 -16.05 -17.04 -36.10
CA SER A 41 -16.80 -16.24 -37.08
C SER A 41 -18.04 -16.97 -37.61
N SER A 42 -19.18 -16.28 -37.68
CA SER A 42 -20.46 -16.83 -38.16
C SER A 42 -20.43 -17.25 -39.63
N LEU A 43 -21.20 -18.28 -39.97
CA LEU A 43 -21.45 -18.74 -41.34
C LEU A 43 -22.95 -18.67 -41.66
N ASP A 44 -23.27 -18.38 -42.91
CA ASP A 44 -24.63 -18.49 -43.44
C ASP A 44 -25.04 -19.97 -43.58
N ALA A 45 -26.35 -20.25 -43.43
CA ALA A 45 -26.90 -21.59 -43.64
C ALA A 45 -26.92 -21.95 -45.13
N VAL A 46 -26.70 -23.24 -45.44
CA VAL A 46 -26.66 -23.75 -46.81
C VAL A 46 -27.88 -24.62 -47.09
N GLY A 47 -28.72 -24.18 -48.03
CA GLY A 47 -29.84 -24.96 -48.55
C GLY A 47 -29.39 -25.92 -49.65
N VAL A 48 -29.79 -27.20 -49.54
CA VAL A 48 -29.39 -28.27 -50.47
C VAL A 48 -30.56 -29.22 -50.75
N PRO A 49 -30.68 -29.84 -51.94
CA PRO A 49 -31.65 -30.90 -52.17
C PRO A 49 -31.41 -32.11 -51.26
N LYS A 50 -32.48 -32.69 -50.73
CA LYS A 50 -32.42 -33.88 -49.87
C LYS A 50 -31.61 -35.02 -50.52
N GLY A 51 -30.76 -35.66 -49.74
CA GLY A 51 -29.91 -36.77 -50.15
C GLY A 51 -28.71 -36.36 -51.01
N LYS A 52 -28.37 -35.07 -51.05
CA LYS A 52 -27.14 -34.55 -51.69
C LYS A 52 -26.11 -34.11 -50.66
N ARG A 53 -24.86 -34.02 -51.09
CA ARG A 53 -23.73 -33.48 -50.32
C ARG A 53 -23.67 -31.96 -50.48
N ILE A 54 -23.15 -31.26 -49.48
CA ILE A 54 -22.77 -29.83 -49.59
C ILE A 54 -21.28 -29.70 -49.85
N ALA A 55 -20.86 -28.59 -50.45
CA ALA A 55 -19.45 -28.22 -50.48
C ALA A 55 -18.99 -27.83 -49.06
N GLU A 56 -17.71 -28.07 -48.75
CA GLU A 56 -17.12 -27.60 -47.49
C GLU A 56 -17.12 -26.05 -47.48
N PRO A 57 -17.68 -25.41 -46.45
CA PRO A 57 -17.67 -23.96 -46.35
C PRO A 57 -16.28 -23.44 -45.98
N LYS A 58 -16.02 -22.14 -46.19
CA LYS A 58 -14.81 -21.50 -45.68
C LYS A 58 -14.71 -21.72 -44.16
N SER A 59 -13.58 -22.23 -43.68
CA SER A 59 -13.35 -22.47 -42.26
C SER A 59 -13.59 -21.20 -41.43
N PRO A 60 -14.37 -21.26 -40.34
CA PRO A 60 -14.50 -20.15 -39.41
C PRO A 60 -13.13 -19.80 -38.80
N GLN A 61 -13.02 -18.61 -38.23
CA GLN A 61 -11.82 -18.15 -37.53
C GLN A 61 -12.15 -17.87 -36.06
N ARG A 62 -11.29 -18.32 -35.14
CA ARG A 62 -11.37 -18.06 -33.69
C ARG A 62 -9.95 -17.76 -33.20
N GLU A 63 -9.75 -16.60 -32.60
CA GLU A 63 -8.41 -16.15 -32.19
C GLU A 63 -7.84 -17.06 -31.10
N GLY A 64 -6.58 -17.48 -31.22
CA GLY A 64 -5.94 -18.46 -30.32
C GLY A 64 -6.36 -19.93 -30.51
N TYR A 65 -7.13 -20.26 -31.55
CA TYR A 65 -7.57 -21.64 -31.81
C TYR A 65 -7.47 -22.03 -33.29
N ALA A 66 -6.96 -23.23 -33.55
CA ALA A 66 -6.99 -23.85 -34.86
C ALA A 66 -8.32 -24.58 -35.09
N PHE A 67 -8.92 -24.38 -36.27
CA PHE A 67 -10.15 -25.06 -36.66
C PHE A 67 -9.86 -26.54 -36.97
N ALA A 68 -10.51 -27.45 -36.23
CA ALA A 68 -10.30 -28.90 -36.31
C ALA A 68 -11.41 -29.64 -37.09
N GLY A 69 -12.35 -28.92 -37.69
CA GLY A 69 -13.42 -29.48 -38.53
C GLY A 69 -14.83 -29.32 -37.96
N TRP A 70 -15.81 -29.73 -38.78
CA TRP A 70 -17.23 -29.76 -38.47
C TRP A 70 -17.67 -31.14 -37.97
N TYR A 71 -18.56 -31.19 -36.99
CA TYR A 71 -19.01 -32.41 -36.33
C TYR A 71 -20.54 -32.52 -36.28
N LYS A 72 -21.05 -33.75 -36.30
CA LYS A 72 -22.49 -34.09 -36.35
C LYS A 72 -23.22 -33.85 -35.03
N GLU A 73 -22.50 -33.91 -33.91
CA GLU A 73 -23.07 -33.72 -32.58
C GLU A 73 -22.30 -32.64 -31.80
N SER A 74 -22.98 -32.04 -30.82
CA SER A 74 -22.40 -31.02 -29.96
C SER A 74 -21.23 -31.51 -29.09
N THR A 75 -21.11 -32.83 -28.89
CA THR A 75 -19.97 -33.49 -28.23
C THR A 75 -18.71 -33.57 -29.10
N CYS A 76 -18.77 -33.18 -30.37
CA CYS A 76 -17.67 -33.28 -31.35
C CYS A 76 -17.02 -34.68 -31.40
N SER A 77 -17.89 -35.69 -31.37
CA SER A 77 -17.59 -37.13 -31.45
C SER A 77 -17.44 -37.61 -32.88
N THR A 78 -18.42 -37.37 -33.74
CA THR A 78 -18.43 -37.82 -35.14
C THR A 78 -18.16 -36.64 -36.06
N GLN A 79 -17.04 -36.67 -36.79
CA GLN A 79 -16.72 -35.64 -37.79
C GLN A 79 -17.68 -35.76 -38.98
N TRP A 80 -18.03 -34.63 -39.59
CA TRP A 80 -18.73 -34.57 -40.87
C TRP A 80 -17.72 -34.67 -42.02
N ASP A 81 -17.94 -35.61 -42.93
CA ASP A 81 -17.12 -35.80 -44.13
C ASP A 81 -17.86 -35.26 -45.35
N PHE A 82 -17.47 -34.07 -45.81
CA PHE A 82 -18.03 -33.42 -47.01
C PHE A 82 -17.90 -34.25 -48.30
N SER A 83 -17.01 -35.25 -48.33
CA SER A 83 -16.86 -36.14 -49.47
C SER A 83 -17.84 -37.31 -49.46
N THR A 84 -18.38 -37.73 -48.32
CA THR A 84 -19.24 -38.92 -48.20
C THR A 84 -20.64 -38.65 -47.62
N ASP A 85 -20.79 -37.71 -46.68
CA ASP A 85 -22.04 -37.50 -45.95
C ASP A 85 -23.11 -36.71 -46.75
N SER A 86 -24.32 -37.28 -46.85
CA SER A 86 -25.49 -36.63 -47.45
C SER A 86 -26.39 -35.94 -46.43
N VAL A 87 -27.07 -34.88 -46.87
CA VAL A 87 -28.01 -34.11 -46.06
C VAL A 87 -29.44 -34.60 -46.32
N ASP A 88 -29.99 -35.39 -45.40
CA ASP A 88 -31.29 -36.06 -45.56
C ASP A 88 -32.46 -35.39 -44.82
N ALA A 89 -32.14 -34.43 -43.94
CA ALA A 89 -33.04 -33.57 -43.17
C ALA A 89 -32.28 -32.28 -42.81
N ASP A 90 -32.94 -31.32 -42.17
CA ASP A 90 -32.25 -30.15 -41.63
C ASP A 90 -31.28 -30.58 -40.51
N ILE A 91 -30.04 -30.08 -40.54
CA ILE A 91 -28.98 -30.45 -39.59
C ILE A 91 -28.25 -29.22 -39.05
N MET A 92 -27.64 -29.39 -37.87
CA MET A 92 -26.69 -28.44 -37.28
C MET A 92 -25.32 -29.11 -37.24
N LEU A 93 -24.30 -28.46 -37.81
CA LEU A 93 -22.91 -28.88 -37.71
C LEU A 93 -22.16 -28.01 -36.69
N TYR A 94 -21.35 -28.66 -35.85
CA TYR A 94 -20.67 -28.04 -34.71
C TYR A 94 -19.17 -27.93 -34.97
N ALA A 95 -18.62 -26.72 -34.83
CA ALA A 95 -17.18 -26.49 -34.97
C ALA A 95 -16.39 -27.13 -33.82
N LYS A 96 -15.25 -27.74 -34.14
CA LYS A 96 -14.25 -28.15 -33.13
C LYS A 96 -13.02 -27.25 -33.23
N TRP A 97 -12.48 -26.91 -32.07
CA TRP A 97 -11.36 -25.99 -31.92
C TRP A 97 -10.25 -26.66 -31.11
N THR A 98 -9.00 -26.51 -31.56
CA THR A 98 -7.80 -26.92 -30.82
C THR A 98 -7.05 -25.66 -30.39
N PRO A 99 -6.75 -25.45 -29.10
CA PRO A 99 -5.94 -24.32 -28.66
C PRO A 99 -4.60 -24.25 -29.41
N THR A 100 -4.21 -23.06 -29.88
CA THR A 100 -2.86 -22.85 -30.40
C THR A 100 -1.88 -22.57 -29.27
N VAL A 101 -0.60 -22.77 -29.53
CA VAL A 101 0.48 -22.49 -28.57
C VAL A 101 0.97 -21.06 -28.79
N GLN A 102 1.10 -20.30 -27.71
CA GLN A 102 1.61 -18.93 -27.65
C GLN A 102 2.83 -18.88 -26.73
N THR A 103 3.59 -17.80 -26.82
CA THR A 103 4.86 -17.57 -26.12
C THR A 103 4.69 -16.52 -25.03
N LEU A 104 5.04 -16.87 -23.80
CA LEU A 104 5.25 -15.95 -22.68
C LEU A 104 6.73 -15.59 -22.61
N SER A 105 7.05 -14.32 -22.87
CA SER A 105 8.40 -13.76 -22.76
C SER A 105 8.54 -12.90 -21.50
N PHE A 106 9.78 -12.72 -21.05
CA PHE A 106 10.09 -11.91 -19.87
C PHE A 106 11.09 -10.81 -20.24
N ASP A 107 10.78 -9.58 -19.88
CA ASP A 107 11.64 -8.41 -20.07
C ASP A 107 12.24 -7.97 -18.73
N ALA A 108 13.55 -7.74 -18.70
CA ALA A 108 14.28 -7.33 -17.51
C ALA A 108 13.95 -5.90 -17.05
N ASN A 109 13.28 -5.08 -17.88
CA ASN A 109 12.82 -3.72 -17.62
C ASN A 109 13.92 -2.81 -17.04
N GLY A 110 15.01 -2.69 -17.80
CA GLY A 110 16.24 -1.99 -17.38
C GLY A 110 17.08 -2.75 -16.34
N GLY A 111 16.75 -4.00 -16.04
CA GLY A 111 17.63 -4.96 -15.38
C GLY A 111 18.63 -5.62 -16.33
N SER A 112 19.32 -6.63 -15.84
CA SER A 112 20.34 -7.42 -16.54
C SER A 112 20.08 -8.93 -16.41
N ARG A 113 20.84 -9.75 -17.15
CA ARG A 113 20.67 -11.20 -17.36
C ARG A 113 19.47 -11.53 -18.28
N SER A 114 19.21 -12.82 -18.48
CA SER A 114 18.19 -13.37 -19.39
C SER A 114 17.35 -14.44 -18.69
N MET A 115 16.07 -14.52 -19.07
CA MET A 115 15.16 -15.62 -18.73
C MET A 115 14.67 -16.29 -20.01
N ASP A 116 14.51 -17.61 -19.97
CA ASP A 116 13.90 -18.35 -21.08
C ASP A 116 12.39 -18.06 -21.16
N SER A 117 11.85 -18.06 -22.37
CA SER A 117 10.40 -17.96 -22.59
C SER A 117 9.68 -19.29 -22.30
N ILE A 118 8.37 -19.21 -22.07
CA ILE A 118 7.52 -20.37 -21.80
C ILE A 118 6.46 -20.46 -22.90
N THR A 119 6.29 -21.62 -23.51
CA THR A 119 5.22 -21.87 -24.49
C THR A 119 4.01 -22.52 -23.82
N LEU A 120 2.83 -21.92 -23.96
CA LEU A 120 1.57 -22.39 -23.35
C LEU A 120 0.46 -22.42 -24.39
N ALA A 121 -0.45 -23.40 -24.31
CA ALA A 121 -1.67 -23.39 -25.11
C ALA A 121 -2.63 -22.27 -24.67
N THR A 122 -3.41 -21.69 -25.57
CA THR A 122 -4.45 -20.70 -25.21
C THR A 122 -5.39 -21.25 -24.13
N GLY A 123 -5.55 -20.50 -23.04
CA GLY A 123 -6.32 -20.90 -21.85
C GLY A 123 -5.59 -21.84 -20.88
N GLN A 124 -4.36 -22.27 -21.17
CA GLN A 124 -3.54 -23.04 -20.24
C GLN A 124 -2.98 -22.13 -19.15
N GLU A 125 -3.02 -22.61 -17.90
CA GLU A 125 -2.39 -21.97 -16.75
C GLU A 125 -1.01 -22.59 -16.47
N ALA A 126 -0.06 -21.76 -16.04
CA ALA A 126 1.23 -22.18 -15.49
C ALA A 126 1.66 -21.28 -14.32
N SER A 127 2.57 -21.78 -13.48
CA SER A 127 3.26 -20.95 -12.49
C SER A 127 4.43 -20.21 -13.15
N LEU A 128 4.57 -18.93 -12.84
CA LEU A 128 5.70 -18.11 -13.28
C LEU A 128 7.00 -18.57 -12.59
N PRO A 129 8.12 -18.66 -13.33
CA PRO A 129 9.40 -19.06 -12.77
C PRO A 129 9.94 -17.99 -11.81
N ALA A 130 10.89 -18.40 -10.96
CA ALA A 130 11.67 -17.46 -10.15
C ALA A 130 12.46 -16.49 -11.06
N CYS A 131 12.57 -15.22 -10.64
CA CYS A 131 13.21 -14.19 -11.42
C CYS A 131 14.73 -14.38 -11.42
N THR A 132 15.34 -14.55 -12.59
CA THR A 132 16.81 -14.64 -12.72
C THR A 132 17.47 -13.31 -13.07
N PHE A 133 16.67 -12.28 -13.35
CA PHE A 133 17.15 -10.93 -13.66
C PHE A 133 17.79 -10.27 -12.43
N ASN A 134 18.65 -9.29 -12.68
CA ASN A 134 19.24 -8.48 -11.61
C ASN A 134 19.32 -7.01 -12.02
N LYS A 135 18.90 -6.10 -11.13
CA LYS A 135 19.02 -4.66 -11.31
C LYS A 135 19.70 -4.06 -10.06
N ALA A 136 20.90 -3.52 -10.25
CA ALA A 136 21.72 -3.03 -9.13
C ALA A 136 21.02 -1.86 -8.40
N GLY A 137 20.90 -1.96 -7.08
CA GLY A 137 20.18 -0.97 -6.26
C GLY A 137 18.65 -1.16 -6.22
N TYR A 138 18.13 -2.30 -6.68
CA TYR A 138 16.70 -2.62 -6.65
C TYR A 138 16.46 -4.08 -6.20
N VAL A 139 15.27 -4.34 -5.65
CA VAL A 139 14.73 -5.69 -5.45
C VAL A 139 13.61 -5.97 -6.46
N PHE A 140 13.50 -7.22 -6.89
CA PHE A 140 12.43 -7.67 -7.76
C PHE A 140 11.10 -7.70 -6.99
N ALA A 141 10.07 -7.05 -7.53
CA ALA A 141 8.78 -6.86 -6.85
C ALA A 141 7.62 -7.67 -7.47
N GLY A 142 7.85 -8.33 -8.60
CA GLY A 142 6.85 -9.03 -9.40
C GLY A 142 6.88 -8.63 -10.87
N TRP A 143 5.81 -8.96 -11.58
CA TRP A 143 5.66 -8.75 -13.01
C TRP A 143 4.50 -7.80 -13.35
N SER A 144 4.67 -6.99 -14.39
CA SER A 144 3.61 -6.21 -15.02
C SER A 144 3.35 -6.66 -16.46
N THR A 145 2.17 -6.31 -16.99
CA THR A 145 1.79 -6.54 -18.40
C THR A 145 2.26 -5.43 -19.34
N SER A 146 2.87 -4.36 -18.81
CA SER A 146 3.53 -3.29 -19.58
C SER A 146 4.77 -2.75 -18.84
N ALA A 147 5.68 -2.06 -19.54
CA ALA A 147 6.95 -1.60 -18.96
C ALA A 147 6.78 -0.64 -17.77
N ASP A 148 5.80 0.25 -17.84
CA ASP A 148 5.48 1.27 -16.81
C ASP A 148 4.24 0.93 -15.98
N GLY A 149 3.74 -0.31 -16.07
CA GLY A 149 2.50 -0.74 -15.42
C GLY A 149 2.65 -1.11 -13.93
N GLU A 150 1.53 -1.23 -13.23
CA GLU A 150 1.49 -1.74 -11.85
C GLU A 150 1.70 -3.27 -11.80
N ARG A 151 1.85 -3.82 -10.59
CA ARG A 151 2.08 -5.26 -10.37
C ARG A 151 0.83 -6.08 -10.69
N ALA A 152 0.91 -6.86 -11.77
CA ALA A 152 -0.10 -7.84 -12.16
C ALA A 152 0.13 -9.21 -11.50
N TYR A 153 1.39 -9.63 -11.32
CA TYR A 153 1.73 -10.95 -10.77
C TYR A 153 2.89 -10.87 -9.76
N SER A 154 2.87 -11.73 -8.74
CA SER A 154 4.02 -11.96 -7.85
C SER A 154 5.01 -12.95 -8.47
N GLU A 155 6.19 -13.08 -7.86
CA GLU A 155 7.04 -14.26 -8.08
C GLU A 155 6.26 -15.55 -7.74
N GLY A 156 6.46 -16.62 -8.51
CA GLY A 156 5.73 -17.88 -8.35
C GLY A 156 4.22 -17.82 -8.65
N GLY A 157 3.69 -16.65 -9.06
CA GLY A 157 2.27 -16.44 -9.34
C GLY A 157 1.75 -17.30 -10.50
N ARG A 158 0.43 -17.47 -10.58
CA ARG A 158 -0.22 -18.18 -11.70
C ARG A 158 -0.52 -17.22 -12.86
N TYR A 159 -0.28 -17.69 -14.08
CA TYR A 159 -0.55 -16.98 -15.32
C TYR A 159 -1.33 -17.89 -16.28
N THR A 160 -2.42 -17.36 -16.86
CA THR A 160 -3.22 -18.05 -17.87
C THR A 160 -2.97 -17.42 -19.23
N MET A 161 -2.58 -18.24 -20.21
CA MET A 161 -2.19 -17.78 -21.53
C MET A 161 -3.39 -17.29 -22.36
N GLY A 162 -3.21 -16.14 -23.01
CA GLY A 162 -4.16 -15.53 -23.93
C GLY A 162 -4.18 -16.17 -25.32
N THR A 163 -4.69 -15.40 -26.28
CA THR A 163 -4.83 -15.78 -27.70
C THR A 163 -3.62 -15.42 -28.56
N VAL A 164 -2.67 -14.68 -28.01
CA VAL A 164 -1.45 -14.15 -28.66
C VAL A 164 -0.25 -14.25 -27.71
N ASP A 165 0.97 -14.12 -28.27
CA ASP A 165 2.21 -13.96 -27.49
C ASP A 165 2.11 -12.77 -26.52
N GLN A 166 2.68 -12.93 -25.31
CA GLN A 166 2.71 -11.91 -24.26
C GLN A 166 4.13 -11.70 -23.74
N THR A 167 4.48 -10.46 -23.41
CA THR A 167 5.68 -10.14 -22.62
C THR A 167 5.29 -9.64 -21.24
N LEU A 168 5.92 -10.16 -20.20
CA LEU A 168 5.82 -9.64 -18.83
C LEU A 168 7.09 -8.86 -18.48
N TYR A 169 6.91 -7.69 -17.87
CA TYR A 169 7.98 -6.75 -17.55
C TYR A 169 8.31 -6.83 -16.07
N ALA A 170 9.59 -6.98 -15.73
CA ALA A 170 10.02 -7.03 -14.34
C ALA A 170 9.75 -5.69 -13.63
N LEU A 171 9.19 -5.77 -12.42
CA LEU A 171 9.02 -4.61 -11.54
C LEU A 171 10.12 -4.58 -10.50
N TRP A 172 10.59 -3.37 -10.20
CA TRP A 172 11.79 -3.12 -9.42
C TRP A 172 11.52 -2.04 -8.38
N ILE A 173 11.60 -2.40 -7.10
CA ILE A 173 11.51 -1.43 -6.00
C ILE A 173 12.94 -0.99 -5.62
N PRO A 174 13.22 0.32 -5.48
CA PRO A 174 14.53 0.81 -5.06
C PRO A 174 14.94 0.28 -3.68
N LEU A 175 16.22 -0.02 -3.54
CA LEU A 175 16.88 -0.28 -2.26
C LEU A 175 17.53 1.00 -1.73
N CYS A 176 17.42 1.24 -0.43
CA CYS A 176 18.18 2.28 0.26
C CYS A 176 19.19 1.66 1.23
N SER A 177 20.46 2.05 1.12
CA SER A 177 21.51 1.68 2.08
C SER A 177 21.51 2.66 3.25
N ILE A 178 21.07 2.22 4.42
CA ILE A 178 20.91 3.07 5.60
C ILE A 178 22.09 2.86 6.55
N THR A 179 22.83 3.92 6.84
CA THR A 179 23.79 3.96 7.95
C THR A 179 23.05 4.21 9.26
N LEU A 180 23.38 3.45 10.29
CA LEU A 180 22.86 3.58 11.65
C LEU A 180 23.92 4.25 12.53
N ASP A 181 23.83 5.57 12.71
CA ASP A 181 24.77 6.34 13.53
C ASP A 181 24.46 6.14 15.03
N PRO A 182 25.39 5.57 15.83
CA PRO A 182 25.14 5.26 17.22
C PRO A 182 25.11 6.50 18.15
N GLN A 183 25.33 7.73 17.65
CA GLN A 183 25.21 8.99 18.42
C GLN A 183 25.97 8.95 19.76
N GLY A 184 27.26 8.61 19.69
CA GLY A 184 28.14 8.46 20.86
C GLY A 184 28.02 7.12 21.60
N GLY A 185 27.13 6.23 21.18
CA GLY A 185 27.18 4.81 21.52
C GLY A 185 28.23 4.03 20.72
N SER A 186 28.29 2.72 20.96
CA SER A 186 29.24 1.79 20.32
C SER A 186 28.66 0.38 20.21
N GLY A 187 29.19 -0.43 19.28
CA GLY A 187 28.63 -1.75 18.98
C GLY A 187 27.30 -1.66 18.22
N GLY A 188 26.59 -2.79 18.13
CA GLY A 188 25.34 -2.91 17.38
C GLY A 188 25.51 -2.97 15.86
N THR A 189 24.39 -3.11 15.16
CA THR A 189 24.35 -3.02 13.70
C THR A 189 24.63 -1.58 13.24
N THR A 190 25.53 -1.41 12.29
CA THR A 190 25.89 -0.09 11.73
C THR A 190 25.27 0.23 10.37
N HIS A 191 24.77 -0.78 9.65
CA HIS A 191 24.20 -0.61 8.31
C HIS A 191 23.07 -1.62 8.05
N VAL A 192 22.00 -1.17 7.40
CA VAL A 192 20.89 -2.01 6.92
C VAL A 192 20.49 -1.63 5.50
N ILE A 193 19.82 -2.52 4.78
CA ILE A 193 19.25 -2.24 3.46
C ILE A 193 17.73 -2.27 3.57
N ALA A 194 17.08 -1.13 3.33
CA ALA A 194 15.63 -1.03 3.33
C ALA A 194 15.04 -1.10 1.91
N VAL A 195 13.82 -1.61 1.82
CA VAL A 195 13.00 -1.66 0.60
C VAL A 195 11.89 -0.60 0.75
N LEU A 196 11.70 0.24 -0.26
CA LEU A 196 10.66 1.27 -0.22
C LEU A 196 9.25 0.65 -0.06
N GLY A 197 8.52 1.08 0.96
CA GLY A 197 7.18 0.62 1.32
C GLY A 197 7.15 -0.51 2.34
N GLU A 198 8.27 -1.18 2.61
CA GLU A 198 8.35 -2.34 3.50
C GLU A 198 8.81 -1.97 4.93
N PRO A 199 8.54 -2.82 5.95
CA PRO A 199 9.09 -2.66 7.29
C PRO A 199 10.62 -2.59 7.30
N MET A 200 11.18 -1.94 8.32
CA MET A 200 12.63 -1.92 8.52
C MET A 200 13.15 -3.34 8.83
N PRO A 201 14.35 -3.71 8.32
CA PRO A 201 14.89 -5.06 8.50
C PRO A 201 14.98 -5.50 9.97
N PRO A 202 14.46 -6.69 10.35
CA PRO A 202 14.52 -7.24 11.70
C PRO A 202 15.91 -7.84 12.02
N ASP A 203 16.04 -8.46 13.20
CA ASP A 203 17.20 -9.25 13.64
C ASP A 203 18.53 -8.45 13.75
N MET A 204 18.46 -7.24 14.30
CA MET A 204 19.60 -6.33 14.45
C MET A 204 19.98 -6.11 15.92
N ASP A 205 21.27 -5.98 16.19
CA ASP A 205 21.78 -5.69 17.55
C ASP A 205 21.70 -4.18 17.86
N PRO A 206 21.11 -3.76 18.98
CA PRO A 206 21.10 -2.35 19.40
C PRO A 206 22.49 -1.89 19.86
N PRO A 207 22.89 -0.64 19.57
CA PRO A 207 24.14 -0.07 20.09
C PRO A 207 24.09 0.03 21.63
N GLN A 208 25.24 0.18 22.26
CA GLN A 208 25.38 0.37 23.71
C GLN A 208 26.12 1.68 24.03
N ARG A 209 25.60 2.47 24.98
CA ARG A 209 26.20 3.72 25.47
C ARG A 209 26.18 3.74 27.00
N PRO A 210 27.34 3.65 27.69
CA PRO A 210 27.39 3.58 29.15
C PRO A 210 26.66 4.75 29.83
N GLY A 211 25.73 4.44 30.73
CA GLY A 211 24.89 5.42 31.43
C GLY A 211 23.59 5.81 30.71
N TYR A 212 23.26 5.15 29.59
CA TYR A 212 22.05 5.41 28.80
C TYR A 212 21.36 4.09 28.40
N GLN A 213 20.06 4.19 28.15
CA GLN A 213 19.21 3.19 27.53
C GLN A 213 18.99 3.63 26.08
N PHE A 214 19.12 2.67 25.16
CA PHE A 214 18.80 2.88 23.76
C PHE A 214 17.28 2.96 23.58
N CYS A 215 16.80 3.94 22.82
CA CYS A 215 15.37 4.21 22.62
C CYS A 215 14.90 3.93 21.18
N GLY A 216 15.82 3.57 20.27
CA GLY A 216 15.52 3.36 18.85
C GLY A 216 16.38 4.22 17.92
N TYR A 217 16.09 4.17 16.63
CA TYR A 217 16.72 5.00 15.61
C TYR A 217 15.66 5.90 14.96
N SER A 218 15.94 7.21 14.91
CA SER A 218 15.11 8.20 14.21
C SER A 218 15.84 8.79 13.01
N ASP A 219 15.14 9.56 12.18
CA ASP A 219 15.72 10.18 10.99
C ASP A 219 16.35 11.57 11.19
N GLN A 220 16.50 12.00 12.45
CA GLN A 220 17.21 13.23 12.81
C GLN A 220 18.13 12.98 14.01
N ALA A 221 19.29 13.64 14.03
CA ALA A 221 20.18 13.60 15.17
C ALA A 221 19.60 14.38 16.35
N GLY A 222 19.66 13.83 17.56
CA GLY A 222 18.94 14.36 18.71
C GLY A 222 17.44 14.06 18.65
N SER A 223 16.69 14.69 19.54
CA SER A 223 15.26 14.49 19.75
C SER A 223 14.38 15.20 18.71
N GLY A 224 13.19 14.66 18.46
CA GLY A 224 12.19 15.22 17.52
C GLY A 224 12.09 14.50 16.17
N GLY A 225 13.08 13.68 15.80
CA GLY A 225 13.03 12.86 14.58
C GLY A 225 11.98 11.74 14.62
N THR A 226 11.49 11.32 13.45
CA THR A 226 10.56 10.19 13.34
C THR A 226 11.29 8.88 13.57
N LEU A 227 10.83 8.05 14.51
CA LEU A 227 11.40 6.71 14.76
C LEU A 227 11.08 5.74 13.62
N TYR A 228 12.11 4.99 13.20
CA TYR A 228 12.01 3.86 12.25
C TYR A 228 12.29 2.53 12.96
N TYR A 229 13.16 2.54 13.98
CA TYR A 229 13.37 1.41 14.89
C TYR A 229 13.01 1.78 16.33
N ALA A 230 12.48 0.83 17.10
CA ALA A 230 12.29 0.94 18.54
C ALA A 230 13.54 0.49 19.32
N ALA A 231 13.48 0.58 20.65
CA ALA A 231 14.55 0.17 21.57
C ALA A 231 14.96 -1.32 21.46
N ASP A 232 14.06 -2.18 20.98
CA ASP A 232 14.31 -3.61 20.74
C ASP A 232 14.73 -3.92 19.30
N MET A 233 15.03 -2.88 18.50
CA MET A 233 15.31 -2.96 17.06
C MET A 233 14.15 -3.51 16.21
N SER A 234 12.92 -3.53 16.72
CA SER A 234 11.73 -3.77 15.89
C SER A 234 11.38 -2.55 15.01
N SER A 235 10.77 -2.81 13.85
CA SER A 235 10.34 -1.76 12.91
C SER A 235 9.14 -0.98 13.46
N VAL A 236 9.32 0.30 13.72
CA VAL A 236 8.25 1.25 14.12
C VAL A 236 7.50 1.78 12.89
N LYS A 237 8.22 1.97 11.78
CA LYS A 237 7.70 2.61 10.57
C LYS A 237 8.34 1.99 9.33
N ASN A 238 7.53 1.71 8.30
CA ASN A 238 8.03 1.26 7.00
C ASN A 238 8.90 2.33 6.33
N TRP A 239 9.88 1.91 5.53
CA TRP A 239 10.76 2.83 4.82
C TRP A 239 10.01 3.57 3.71
N ASP A 240 9.88 4.88 3.82
CA ASP A 240 9.07 5.73 2.93
C ASP A 240 9.88 6.79 2.17
N LYS A 241 11.20 6.88 2.40
CA LYS A 241 12.04 7.89 1.74
C LYS A 241 12.37 7.47 0.31
N THR A 242 11.82 8.25 -0.63
CA THR A 242 11.95 8.05 -2.09
C THR A 242 13.18 8.72 -2.71
N THR A 243 13.93 9.51 -1.94
CA THR A 243 15.09 10.28 -2.41
C THR A 243 16.40 9.70 -1.87
N GLY A 244 17.34 9.44 -2.79
CA GLY A 244 18.67 8.93 -2.48
C GLY A 244 18.76 7.40 -2.35
N SER A 245 19.87 6.83 -2.81
CA SER A 245 20.22 5.42 -2.60
C SER A 245 20.86 5.16 -1.22
N THR A 246 21.09 6.22 -0.44
CA THR A 246 21.71 6.18 0.88
C THR A 246 21.01 7.13 1.84
N ALA A 247 20.88 6.74 3.10
CA ALA A 247 20.38 7.61 4.17
C ALA A 247 21.09 7.30 5.50
N THR A 248 20.89 8.17 6.50
CA THR A 248 21.37 7.95 7.87
C THR A 248 20.18 8.01 8.82
N LEU A 249 20.12 7.07 9.76
CA LEU A 249 19.29 7.16 10.96
C LEU A 249 20.21 7.29 12.19
N TYR A 250 19.72 7.95 13.23
CA TYR A 250 20.50 8.37 14.39
C TYR A 250 19.93 7.76 15.67
N ALA A 251 20.80 7.15 16.48
CA ALA A 251 20.40 6.47 17.70
C ALA A 251 19.90 7.46 18.76
N GLN A 252 18.76 7.12 19.35
CA GLN A 252 18.11 7.88 20.42
C GLN A 252 18.42 7.26 21.77
N TRP A 253 18.65 8.11 22.78
CA TRP A 253 19.20 7.70 24.06
C TRP A 253 18.48 8.39 25.22
N SER A 254 18.07 7.62 26.23
CA SER A 254 17.58 8.12 27.52
C SER A 254 18.59 7.80 28.63
N PRO A 255 19.00 8.74 29.50
CA PRO A 255 19.93 8.45 30.59
C PRO A 255 19.37 7.42 31.59
N THR A 256 20.14 6.39 31.95
CA THR A 256 19.69 5.35 32.91
C THR A 256 20.03 5.65 34.36
N ASN A 257 21.00 6.53 34.62
CA ASN A 257 21.55 6.77 35.96
C ASN A 257 21.99 8.23 36.17
N LEU A 258 21.25 9.20 35.63
CA LEU A 258 21.34 10.56 36.15
C LEU A 258 20.42 10.66 37.37
N ASN A 259 21.02 10.65 38.56
CA ASN A 259 20.34 11.11 39.77
C ASN A 259 19.79 12.50 39.46
N SER A 260 18.47 12.67 39.53
CA SER A 260 17.83 13.96 39.44
C SER A 260 18.37 14.84 40.55
N SER A 261 19.05 15.93 40.18
CA SER A 261 19.60 16.83 41.20
C SER A 261 18.48 17.48 42.02
N ALA A 262 17.31 17.72 41.42
CA ALA A 262 16.15 18.31 42.09
C ALA A 262 15.02 17.29 42.40
N GLY A 263 15.33 15.99 42.45
CA GLY A 263 14.36 14.94 42.75
C GLY A 263 13.31 14.66 41.66
N GLY A 264 13.47 15.25 40.46
CA GLY A 264 12.63 15.02 39.29
C GLY A 264 13.05 13.82 38.44
N HIS A 265 12.93 13.94 37.12
CA HIS A 265 13.45 12.96 36.16
C HIS A 265 14.17 13.65 34.99
N VAL A 266 15.44 13.30 34.77
CA VAL A 266 16.17 13.75 33.58
C VAL A 266 15.64 13.01 32.35
N PHE A 267 15.28 13.77 31.31
CA PHE A 267 14.67 13.24 30.08
C PHE A 267 15.41 13.64 28.80
N PHE A 268 16.45 14.48 28.91
CA PHE A 268 17.28 14.90 27.78
C PHE A 268 18.74 15.05 28.18
N ASP A 269 19.63 14.70 27.26
CA ASP A 269 21.06 15.05 27.27
C ASP A 269 21.46 15.60 25.91
N LYS A 270 21.81 16.89 25.86
CA LYS A 270 22.37 17.61 24.70
C LYS A 270 23.70 17.04 24.20
N GLY A 271 24.33 16.17 25.00
CA GLY A 271 25.61 15.49 24.72
C GLY A 271 26.85 16.35 25.04
N LEU A 272 26.73 17.67 24.87
CA LEU A 272 27.73 18.67 25.21
C LEU A 272 27.11 19.76 26.08
N TYR A 273 27.91 20.35 26.98
CA TYR A 273 27.50 21.52 27.74
C TYR A 273 27.76 22.78 26.91
N SER A 274 26.68 23.44 26.46
CA SER A 274 26.72 24.70 25.71
C SER A 274 25.51 25.55 26.05
N ASP A 275 25.63 26.87 25.91
CA ASP A 275 24.52 27.81 26.15
C ASP A 275 24.04 27.80 27.62
N GLY A 276 24.91 27.39 28.54
CA GLY A 276 24.67 27.38 29.98
C GLY A 276 24.06 26.09 30.54
N TRP A 277 23.80 25.07 29.71
CA TRP A 277 23.18 23.82 30.14
C TRP A 277 23.59 22.62 29.27
N ARG A 278 23.22 21.41 29.72
CA ARG A 278 23.38 20.15 28.99
C ARG A 278 22.17 19.23 29.13
N TYR A 279 21.55 19.17 30.30
CA TYR A 279 20.46 18.25 30.62
C TYR A 279 19.14 18.99 30.80
N LEU A 280 18.02 18.29 30.58
CA LEU A 280 16.69 18.76 31.02
C LEU A 280 16.10 17.76 32.03
N GLU A 281 15.64 18.28 33.16
CA GLU A 281 14.97 17.55 34.24
C GLU A 281 13.52 18.02 34.37
N ALA A 282 12.56 17.10 34.34
CA ALA A 282 11.16 17.37 34.64
C ALA A 282 10.90 17.30 36.14
N ALA A 283 10.13 18.26 36.66
CA ALA A 283 9.90 18.40 38.09
C ALA A 283 9.23 17.17 38.74
N PRO A 284 9.54 16.85 40.03
CA PRO A 284 8.93 15.72 40.73
C PRO A 284 7.41 15.83 40.76
N VAL A 285 6.69 14.73 40.48
CA VAL A 285 5.22 14.70 40.27
C VAL A 285 4.39 15.38 41.37
N SER A 286 4.90 15.42 42.61
CA SER A 286 4.32 16.14 43.74
C SER A 286 4.10 17.65 43.52
N THR A 287 4.81 18.25 42.56
CA THR A 287 4.71 19.67 42.20
C THR A 287 3.72 19.93 41.04
N GLN A 288 3.01 18.91 40.54
CA GLN A 288 2.16 19.05 39.36
C GLN A 288 0.91 19.90 39.64
N TRP A 289 0.76 20.98 38.85
CA TRP A 289 -0.50 21.70 38.80
C TRP A 289 -1.43 21.09 37.76
N VAL A 290 -2.70 21.07 38.11
CA VAL A 290 -3.80 20.63 37.27
C VAL A 290 -4.73 21.80 36.99
N ALA A 291 -5.41 21.75 35.85
CA ALA A 291 -6.42 22.73 35.44
C ALA A 291 -5.91 24.21 35.32
N VAL A 292 -4.66 24.40 34.92
CA VAL A 292 -4.02 25.72 34.78
C VAL A 292 -4.31 26.36 33.42
N GLN A 293 -4.61 27.67 33.42
CA GLN A 293 -4.69 28.49 32.20
C GLN A 293 -3.29 28.92 31.74
N TRP A 294 -3.10 29.04 30.42
CA TRP A 294 -1.81 29.49 29.87
C TRP A 294 -1.49 30.95 30.23
N GLY A 295 -2.52 31.80 30.30
CA GLY A 295 -2.43 33.24 30.62
C GLY A 295 -2.61 34.14 29.39
N GLY A 296 -2.70 35.46 29.57
CA GLY A 296 -2.52 36.43 28.47
C GLY A 296 -3.43 36.27 27.24
N TYR A 297 -4.69 35.87 27.41
CA TYR A 297 -5.61 35.75 26.28
C TYR A 297 -5.93 37.12 25.65
N GLY A 298 -5.87 37.18 24.32
CA GLY A 298 -6.05 38.42 23.54
C GLY A 298 -4.75 39.23 23.40
N THR A 299 -3.74 38.96 24.23
CA THR A 299 -2.40 39.57 24.16
C THR A 299 -1.45 38.69 23.35
N SER A 300 -0.67 39.30 22.46
CA SER A 300 0.42 38.62 21.75
C SER A 300 1.71 38.81 22.54
N ILE A 301 2.26 37.73 23.09
CA ILE A 301 3.41 37.77 24.00
C ILE A 301 4.75 37.70 23.25
N GLY A 302 4.81 37.02 22.10
CA GLY A 302 6.07 36.81 21.37
C GLY A 302 6.97 35.72 21.97
N ALA A 303 6.42 34.86 22.83
CA ALA A 303 7.04 33.64 23.35
C ALA A 303 6.88 32.48 22.35
N THR A 304 7.33 32.67 21.09
CA THR A 304 7.06 31.75 19.97
C THR A 304 8.17 30.73 19.71
N GLY A 305 9.18 30.63 20.60
CA GLY A 305 10.25 29.63 20.44
C GLY A 305 9.69 28.22 20.56
N LEU A 306 10.12 27.30 19.70
CA LEU A 306 9.64 25.91 19.65
C LEU A 306 10.70 24.91 20.08
N ALA A 307 11.98 25.25 19.89
CA ALA A 307 13.09 24.32 19.97
C ALA A 307 13.46 23.96 21.41
N ILE A 308 14.29 22.93 21.55
CA ILE A 308 14.84 22.51 22.83
C ILE A 308 15.89 23.54 23.30
N GLY A 309 15.65 24.12 24.48
CA GLY A 309 16.32 25.30 25.01
C GLY A 309 15.44 26.55 25.04
N ASP A 310 14.40 26.65 24.19
CA ASP A 310 13.57 27.87 24.08
C ASP A 310 12.65 28.09 25.28
N GLY A 311 12.37 27.06 26.10
CA GLY A 311 11.40 27.13 27.20
C GLY A 311 11.75 28.19 28.25
N ILE A 312 13.05 28.41 28.51
CA ILE A 312 13.55 29.43 29.44
C ILE A 312 13.17 30.83 28.95
N GLU A 313 13.58 31.19 27.73
CA GLU A 313 13.31 32.50 27.16
C GLU A 313 11.81 32.75 26.99
N ASN A 314 11.06 31.74 26.53
CA ASN A 314 9.61 31.83 26.41
C ASN A 314 8.94 32.09 27.76
N THR A 315 9.32 31.34 28.81
CA THR A 315 8.78 31.51 30.16
C THR A 315 9.05 32.92 30.69
N GLN A 316 10.27 33.43 30.52
CA GLN A 316 10.61 34.80 30.93
C GLN A 316 9.79 35.84 30.18
N ARG A 317 9.65 35.73 28.84
CA ARG A 317 8.84 36.67 28.04
C ARG A 317 7.37 36.69 28.45
N ILE A 318 6.78 35.54 28.80
CA ILE A 318 5.40 35.48 29.31
C ILE A 318 5.28 36.24 30.63
N ILE A 319 6.29 36.14 31.50
CA ILE A 319 6.29 36.81 32.81
C ILE A 319 6.55 38.31 32.68
N ASP A 320 7.43 38.73 31.76
CA ASP A 320 7.71 40.13 31.48
C ASP A 320 6.47 40.88 30.93
N GLU A 321 5.67 40.23 30.08
CA GLU A 321 4.45 40.81 29.48
C GLU A 321 3.24 40.75 30.41
N LEU A 322 3.03 39.64 31.15
CA LEU A 322 1.86 39.46 32.00
C LEU A 322 2.05 39.95 33.45
N GLY A 323 3.30 40.17 33.87
CA GLY A 323 3.65 40.59 35.22
C GLY A 323 3.53 39.49 36.28
N GLN A 324 3.93 39.84 37.50
CA GLN A 324 4.04 38.91 38.64
C GLN A 324 2.70 38.67 39.38
N ASP A 325 1.63 39.37 38.99
CA ASP A 325 0.31 39.30 39.64
C ASP A 325 -0.59 38.27 38.94
N GLY A 326 -0.84 37.11 39.57
CA GLY A 326 -1.86 36.16 39.12
C GLY A 326 -1.48 34.69 39.29
N THR A 327 -2.07 33.83 38.45
CA THR A 327 -1.80 32.39 38.43
C THR A 327 -1.95 31.87 37.01
N TYR A 328 -0.84 31.75 36.30
CA TYR A 328 -0.77 31.26 34.92
C TYR A 328 0.45 30.34 34.74
N ALA A 329 0.45 29.53 33.68
CA ALA A 329 1.35 28.38 33.53
C ALA A 329 2.85 28.72 33.68
N ALA A 330 3.32 29.79 33.02
CA ALA A 330 4.73 30.21 33.09
C ALA A 330 5.15 30.67 34.49
N LEU A 331 4.34 31.53 35.14
CA LEU A 331 4.62 32.04 36.48
C LEU A 331 4.60 30.95 37.56
N LEU A 332 3.72 29.95 37.42
CA LEU A 332 3.73 28.79 38.33
C LEU A 332 5.02 27.98 38.22
N CYS A 333 5.57 27.83 37.01
CA CYS A 333 6.86 27.17 36.83
C CYS A 333 8.01 28.01 37.38
N ALA A 334 8.07 29.30 37.04
CA ALA A 334 9.16 30.19 37.48
C ALA A 334 9.19 30.46 38.99
N ASN A 335 8.05 30.42 39.66
CA ASN A 335 7.96 30.52 41.13
C ASN A 335 8.07 29.17 41.84
N LEU A 336 8.33 28.07 41.12
CA LEU A 336 8.55 26.77 41.74
C LEU A 336 9.88 26.78 42.48
N SER A 337 9.86 26.31 43.73
CA SER A 337 11.06 26.01 44.49
C SER A 337 10.96 24.58 45.02
N VAL A 338 11.97 23.76 44.72
CA VAL A 338 12.06 22.36 45.16
C VAL A 338 13.30 22.20 46.02
N GLU A 339 13.13 21.70 47.24
CA GLU A 339 14.25 21.30 48.08
C GLU A 339 14.50 19.79 47.94
N HIS A 340 15.71 19.42 47.57
CA HIS A 340 16.15 18.03 47.46
C HIS A 340 17.58 17.89 48.02
N ASP A 341 17.80 16.89 48.89
CA ASP A 341 19.08 16.63 49.56
C ASP A 341 19.77 17.87 50.18
N GLY A 342 18.98 18.84 50.66
CA GLY A 342 19.46 20.08 51.29
C GLY A 342 19.91 21.16 50.29
N VAL A 343 19.61 21.00 49.00
CA VAL A 343 19.79 22.01 47.96
C VAL A 343 18.41 22.49 47.48
N THR A 344 18.28 23.81 47.32
CA THR A 344 17.08 24.45 46.76
C THR A 344 17.27 24.69 45.26
N TYR A 345 16.25 24.33 44.47
CA TYR A 345 16.19 24.50 43.03
C TYR A 345 15.01 25.40 42.68
N ASP A 346 15.31 26.61 42.21
CA ASP A 346 14.39 27.70 41.85
C ASP A 346 14.57 28.17 40.38
N ASP A 347 15.24 27.35 39.56
CA ASP A 347 15.59 27.56 38.15
C ASP A 347 14.60 26.87 37.18
N TRP A 348 13.35 26.75 37.60
CA TRP A 348 12.29 26.03 36.88
C TRP A 348 11.57 26.91 35.84
N PHE A 349 11.16 26.31 34.74
CA PHE A 349 10.45 26.98 33.64
C PHE A 349 9.42 26.07 32.97
N LEU A 350 8.53 26.67 32.16
CA LEU A 350 7.53 25.94 31.39
C LEU A 350 8.19 25.42 30.08
N PRO A 351 8.10 24.12 29.75
CA PRO A 351 8.80 23.55 28.59
C PRO A 351 8.30 24.14 27.27
N SER A 352 9.18 24.34 26.29
CA SER A 352 8.82 24.65 24.91
C SER A 352 8.05 23.50 24.24
N HIS A 353 7.57 23.75 23.02
CA HIS A 353 6.91 22.77 22.17
C HIS A 353 7.69 21.44 22.06
N ASP A 354 8.97 21.50 21.66
CA ASP A 354 9.80 20.32 21.44
C ASP A 354 10.26 19.67 22.76
N GLU A 355 10.44 20.46 23.81
CA GLU A 355 10.74 19.95 25.15
C GLU A 355 9.57 19.14 25.71
N LEU A 356 8.34 19.63 25.55
CA LEU A 356 7.14 18.93 25.98
C LEU A 356 6.87 17.68 25.12
N ALA A 357 7.13 17.73 23.81
CA ALA A 357 7.10 16.56 22.95
C ALA A 357 8.05 15.46 23.45
N LEU A 358 9.27 15.85 23.84
CA LEU A 358 10.27 14.94 24.36
C LEU A 358 9.89 14.38 25.74
N MET A 359 9.33 15.19 26.64
CA MET A 359 8.82 14.70 27.93
C MET A 359 7.76 13.61 27.75
N TYR A 360 6.84 13.77 26.79
CA TYR A 360 5.87 12.74 26.44
C TYR A 360 6.56 11.46 25.94
N GLN A 361 7.50 11.59 25.00
CA GLN A 361 8.19 10.47 24.36
C GLN A 361 9.09 9.67 25.32
N VAL A 362 9.83 10.36 26.20
CA VAL A 362 10.83 9.73 27.08
C VAL A 362 10.25 9.34 28.43
N LEU A 363 9.46 10.21 29.05
CA LEU A 363 8.95 9.97 30.40
C LEU A 363 7.60 9.24 30.37
N HIS A 364 6.57 9.85 29.78
CA HIS A 364 5.22 9.27 29.84
C HIS A 364 5.12 7.93 29.09
N GLN A 365 5.56 7.87 27.83
CA GLN A 365 5.62 6.60 27.07
C GLN A 365 6.60 5.58 27.68
N GLY A 366 7.60 6.05 28.43
CA GLY A 366 8.49 5.19 29.23
C GLY A 366 7.90 4.70 30.56
N GLY A 367 6.72 5.17 30.98
CA GLY A 367 6.14 4.87 32.29
C GLY A 367 6.84 5.55 33.47
N ILE A 368 7.60 6.61 33.23
CA ILE A 368 8.43 7.34 34.19
C ILE A 368 7.76 8.68 34.56
N GLY A 369 7.97 9.17 35.78
CA GLY A 369 7.47 10.47 36.22
C GLY A 369 5.97 10.57 36.51
N ALA A 370 5.22 9.46 36.39
CA ALA A 370 3.80 9.36 36.74
C ALA A 370 2.90 10.45 36.08
N PHE A 371 3.21 10.79 34.82
CA PHE A 371 2.35 11.62 33.99
C PHE A 371 1.01 10.92 33.76
N VAL A 372 -0.09 11.67 33.93
CA VAL A 372 -1.45 11.17 33.73
C VAL A 372 -1.97 11.58 32.36
N ASP A 373 -2.84 10.75 31.80
CA ASP A 373 -3.48 10.94 30.49
C ASP A 373 -4.30 12.24 30.46
N SER A 374 -3.68 13.34 30.01
CA SER A 374 -4.27 14.67 29.99
C SER A 374 -3.58 15.60 28.98
N TYR A 375 -4.08 16.83 28.84
CA TYR A 375 -3.39 17.87 28.10
C TYR A 375 -2.34 18.53 28.97
N TYR A 376 -1.16 18.82 28.42
CA TYR A 376 -0.10 19.57 29.08
C TYR A 376 0.27 20.82 28.28
N TRP A 377 0.46 21.96 28.96
CA TRP A 377 0.89 23.21 28.31
C TRP A 377 2.38 23.22 28.00
N SER A 378 2.74 23.77 26.84
CA SER A 378 4.08 24.29 26.57
C SER A 378 4.12 25.81 26.77
N SER A 379 5.32 26.40 26.82
CA SER A 379 5.56 27.84 26.82
C SER A 379 5.41 28.49 25.44
N SER A 380 5.20 27.70 24.39
CA SER A 380 5.22 28.19 23.02
C SER A 380 3.87 28.79 22.64
N GLU A 381 3.85 30.11 22.43
CA GLU A 381 2.71 30.84 21.89
C GLU A 381 2.48 30.46 20.42
N HIS A 382 1.21 30.25 20.05
CA HIS A 382 0.79 30.05 18.65
C HIS A 382 0.11 31.29 18.08
N SER A 383 -0.69 32.00 18.90
CA SER A 383 -1.28 33.30 18.56
C SER A 383 -1.64 34.06 19.83
N SER A 384 -2.13 35.30 19.70
CA SER A 384 -2.62 36.08 20.85
C SER A 384 -3.72 35.37 21.67
N VAL A 385 -4.41 34.39 21.10
CA VAL A 385 -5.50 33.64 21.74
C VAL A 385 -5.21 32.15 21.97
N THR A 386 -4.12 31.61 21.41
CA THR A 386 -3.77 30.17 21.52
C THR A 386 -2.30 29.92 21.81
N ALA A 387 -2.01 28.82 22.51
CA ALA A 387 -0.67 28.32 22.77
C ALA A 387 -0.61 26.81 22.49
N TRP A 388 0.59 26.26 22.30
CA TRP A 388 0.75 24.84 22.00
C TRP A 388 0.58 23.97 23.24
N HIS A 389 -0.22 22.89 23.13
CA HIS A 389 -0.30 21.82 24.12
C HIS A 389 -0.07 20.44 23.50
N LYS A 390 0.34 19.48 24.33
CA LYS A 390 0.44 18.05 23.98
C LYS A 390 -0.69 17.29 24.67
N ASN A 391 -1.41 16.45 23.93
CA ASN A 391 -2.24 15.41 24.54
C ASN A 391 -1.34 14.25 24.97
N PHE A 392 -1.45 13.80 26.22
CA PHE A 392 -0.72 12.64 26.73
C PHE A 392 -1.55 11.34 26.65
N ILE A 393 -2.82 11.39 26.21
CA ILE A 393 -3.64 10.17 25.96
C ILE A 393 -3.12 9.37 24.75
N ASP A 394 -2.58 10.06 23.73
CA ASP A 394 -2.25 9.50 22.43
C ASP A 394 -0.97 10.09 21.83
N ASP A 395 -0.49 9.49 20.74
CA ASP A 395 0.72 9.86 19.99
C ASP A 395 0.55 11.12 19.12
N SER A 396 -0.56 11.86 19.29
CA SER A 396 -0.84 13.07 18.52
C SER A 396 0.26 14.12 18.65
N THR A 397 0.49 14.85 17.56
CA THR A 397 1.34 16.04 17.56
C THR A 397 0.77 17.10 18.51
N LEU A 398 1.61 18.04 18.95
CA LEU A 398 1.09 19.21 19.67
C LEU A 398 0.11 19.98 18.77
N VAL A 399 -0.90 20.58 19.39
CA VAL A 399 -1.92 21.40 18.71
C VAL A 399 -2.18 22.70 19.48
N PRO A 400 -2.70 23.77 18.83
CA PRO A 400 -2.99 25.01 19.52
C PRO A 400 -4.28 24.93 20.36
N GLY A 401 -4.14 25.10 21.67
CA GLY A 401 -5.25 25.24 22.62
C GLY A 401 -5.54 26.71 22.96
N ALA A 402 -6.80 27.07 23.19
CA ALA A 402 -7.18 28.43 23.58
C ALA A 402 -6.73 28.77 25.02
N LYS A 403 -6.03 29.90 25.18
CA LYS A 403 -5.36 30.31 26.44
C LYS A 403 -6.31 30.48 27.63
N GLU A 404 -7.57 30.85 27.38
CA GLU A 404 -8.58 31.15 28.42
C GLU A 404 -9.54 29.99 28.74
N ILE A 405 -9.87 29.15 27.75
CA ILE A 405 -10.91 28.10 27.87
C ILE A 405 -10.29 26.77 28.33
N TYR A 406 -9.06 26.48 27.91
CA TYR A 406 -8.40 25.23 28.25
C TYR A 406 -7.60 25.36 29.56
N SER A 407 -7.95 24.47 30.49
CA SER A 407 -7.28 24.27 31.76
C SER A 407 -6.48 22.97 31.65
N ALA A 408 -5.18 23.07 31.40
CA ALA A 408 -4.30 21.91 31.17
C ALA A 408 -3.44 21.60 32.41
N HIS A 409 -2.71 20.49 32.38
CA HIS A 409 -1.69 20.18 33.38
C HIS A 409 -0.40 20.95 33.09
N VAL A 410 0.37 21.24 34.13
CA VAL A 410 1.64 21.95 34.02
C VAL A 410 2.73 21.18 34.76
N ARG A 411 3.79 20.87 34.03
CA ARG A 411 4.99 20.22 34.54
C ARG A 411 6.19 21.07 34.19
N ALA A 412 6.72 21.74 35.18
CA ALA A 412 7.92 22.54 35.02
C ALA A 412 9.12 21.63 34.67
N ILE A 413 10.07 22.20 33.95
CA ILE A 413 11.38 21.59 33.69
C ILE A 413 12.48 22.56 34.12
N ARG A 414 13.71 22.06 34.26
CA ARG A 414 14.91 22.87 34.51
C ARG A 414 16.06 22.39 33.65
N ALA A 415 17.04 23.26 33.40
CA ALA A 415 18.18 23.01 32.55
C ALA A 415 19.49 23.23 33.33
N PHE A 416 20.44 22.29 33.24
CA PHE A 416 21.69 22.29 34.01
C PHE A 416 22.82 21.48 33.34
#